data_AF-A0A7S3MLZ2-F1
#
_entry.id   AF-A0A7S3MLZ2-F1
#
_cell.length_a   1.000
_cell.length_b   1.000
_cell.length_c   1.000
_cell.angle_alpha   90.00
_cell.angle_beta   90.00
_cell.angle_gamma   90.00
#
_symmetry.space_group_name_H-M   'P 1'
#
loop_
_entity.id
_entity.type
_entity.pdbx_description
1 polymer ?
#
loop_
_entity_poly.entity_id
_entity_poly.type
_entity_poly.pdbx_seq_one_letter_code
_entity_poly.pdbx_strand_id
1 'polypeptide(L)'
;MSINYQQIVMQEELRQYEQEYNVEIKCLIEREALGTAGPIGLAAPHLLEDNKDGLFFVLNSDIVCHYEFDKMIERHQQHQGVATLCVKEVEDPSKFGVVVANESGQ
;
A
#
# COMPACT_ATOMS: atom_id res chain seq x y z
N MET A 1 -3.04 -7.91 2.53
CA MET A 1 -4.07 -7.00 3.08
C MET A 1 -4.13 -7.16 4.60
N SER A 2 -4.16 -6.09 5.40
CA SER A 2 -4.45 -6.19 6.85
C SER A 2 -5.95 -5.99 7.06
N ILE A 3 -6.58 -6.88 7.83
CA ILE A 3 -8.04 -6.88 8.06
C ILE A 3 -8.31 -6.99 9.57
N ASN A 4 -9.03 -6.00 10.12
CA ASN A 4 -9.40 -5.98 11.53
C ASN A 4 -10.89 -6.33 11.77
N TYR A 5 -11.78 -6.05 10.80
CA TYR A 5 -13.23 -6.25 10.94
C TYR A 5 -13.75 -7.30 9.93
N GLN A 6 -14.68 -8.16 10.37
CA GLN A 6 -15.33 -9.22 9.55
C GLN A 6 -14.39 -10.09 8.70
N GLN A 7 -13.32 -10.58 9.32
CA GLN A 7 -12.24 -11.32 8.65
C GLN A 7 -12.72 -12.57 7.88
N ILE A 8 -13.65 -13.35 8.44
CA ILE A 8 -14.12 -14.61 7.82
C ILE A 8 -14.86 -14.32 6.52
N VAL A 9 -15.80 -13.37 6.55
CA VAL A 9 -16.59 -12.98 5.37
C VAL A 9 -15.67 -12.44 4.28
N MET A 10 -14.72 -11.58 4.65
CA MET A 10 -13.78 -11.01 3.69
C MET A 10 -12.90 -12.10 3.04
N GLN A 11 -12.42 -13.07 3.81
CA GLN A 11 -11.61 -14.18 3.27
C GLN A 11 -12.40 -15.07 2.29
N GLU A 12 -13.67 -15.32 2.56
CA GLU A 12 -14.52 -16.11 1.66
C GLU A 12 -14.75 -15.41 0.32
N GLU A 13 -15.00 -14.10 0.34
CA GLU A 13 -15.16 -13.29 -0.87
C GLU A 13 -13.85 -13.19 -1.68
N LEU A 14 -12.72 -12.98 -1.00
CA LEU A 14 -11.42 -12.84 -1.66
C LEU A 14 -10.99 -14.09 -2.42
N ARG A 15 -11.37 -15.30 -1.97
CA ARG A 15 -11.07 -16.56 -2.68
C ARG A 15 -11.64 -16.61 -4.09
N GLN A 16 -12.80 -15.98 -4.31
CA GLN A 16 -13.40 -15.92 -5.65
C GLN A 16 -12.51 -15.09 -6.59
N TYR A 17 -11.99 -13.98 -6.10
CA TYR A 17 -11.11 -13.09 -6.86
C TYR A 17 -9.69 -13.66 -7.05
N GLU A 18 -9.16 -14.41 -6.09
CA GLU A 18 -7.90 -15.16 -6.28
C GLU A 18 -7.98 -16.09 -7.49
N GLN A 19 -9.11 -16.79 -7.64
CA GLN A 19 -9.36 -17.70 -8.75
C GLN A 19 -9.62 -16.96 -10.07
N GLU A 20 -10.43 -15.90 -10.04
CA GLU A 20 -10.77 -15.11 -11.23
C GLU A 20 -9.55 -14.43 -11.85
N TYR A 21 -8.71 -13.81 -11.02
CA TYR A 21 -7.56 -13.04 -11.47
C TYR A 21 -6.24 -13.82 -11.45
N ASN A 22 -6.26 -15.07 -10.96
CA ASN A 22 -5.08 -15.93 -10.82
C ASN A 22 -3.94 -15.24 -10.03
N VAL A 23 -4.30 -14.69 -8.87
CA VAL A 23 -3.38 -13.99 -7.95
C VAL A 23 -3.46 -14.61 -6.56
N GLU A 24 -2.38 -14.50 -5.78
CA GLU A 24 -2.38 -14.89 -4.37
C GLU A 24 -2.72 -13.68 -3.48
N ILE A 25 -3.70 -13.81 -2.59
CA ILE A 25 -4.15 -12.76 -1.67
C ILE A 25 -3.89 -13.21 -0.22
N LYS A 26 -2.78 -12.75 0.35
CA LYS A 26 -2.46 -12.96 1.76
C LYS A 26 -3.17 -11.96 2.66
N CYS A 27 -4.01 -12.47 3.56
CA CYS A 27 -4.66 -11.69 4.61
C CYS A 27 -3.85 -11.80 5.91
N LEU A 28 -3.37 -10.66 6.42
CA LEU A 28 -2.61 -10.58 7.66
C LEU A 28 -3.53 -10.14 8.78
N ILE A 29 -3.48 -10.87 9.90
CA ILE A 29 -4.31 -10.61 11.07
C ILE A 29 -3.44 -9.97 12.14
N GLU A 30 -3.74 -8.72 12.46
CA GLU A 30 -3.23 -8.06 13.65
C GLU A 30 -3.90 -8.65 14.89
N ARG A 31 -3.10 -9.29 15.75
CA ARG A 31 -3.60 -9.83 17.03
C ARG A 31 -3.80 -8.72 18.08
N GLU A 32 -3.05 -7.63 17.95
CA GLU A 32 -3.10 -6.44 18.80
C GLU A 32 -2.92 -5.21 17.90
N ALA A 33 -3.46 -4.06 18.30
CA ALA A 33 -3.31 -2.83 17.52
C ALA A 33 -1.86 -2.33 17.57
N LEU A 34 -1.10 -2.57 16.50
CA LEU A 34 0.33 -2.22 16.40
C LEU A 34 0.58 -0.80 15.85
N GLY A 35 -0.48 0.01 15.73
CA GLY A 35 -0.42 1.34 15.11
C GLY A 35 -0.34 1.29 13.59
N THR A 36 -0.26 2.46 12.95
CA THR A 36 -0.42 2.62 11.49
C THR A 36 0.61 1.87 10.65
N ALA A 37 1.81 1.63 11.18
CA ALA A 37 2.88 0.89 10.51
C ALA A 37 2.90 -0.62 10.86
N GLY A 38 2.11 -1.05 11.84
CA GLY A 38 1.95 -2.45 12.25
C GLY A 38 1.70 -3.43 11.10
N PRO A 39 0.71 -3.17 10.22
CA PRO A 39 0.44 -3.99 9.04
C PRO A 39 1.67 -4.25 8.16
N ILE A 40 2.50 -3.22 7.95
CA ILE A 40 3.68 -3.30 7.07
C ILE A 40 4.74 -4.20 7.70
N GLY A 41 4.94 -4.09 9.01
CA GLY A 41 5.85 -4.98 9.75
C GLY A 41 5.44 -6.44 9.66
N LEU A 42 4.14 -6.74 9.77
CA LEU A 42 3.61 -8.10 9.58
C LEU A 42 3.76 -8.60 8.15
N ALA A 43 3.69 -7.70 7.16
CA ALA A 43 3.85 -8.05 5.75
C ALA A 43 5.30 -8.28 5.34
N ALA A 44 6.27 -7.71 6.07
CA ALA A 44 7.67 -7.70 5.69
C ALA A 44 8.25 -9.09 5.30
N PRO A 45 8.02 -10.19 6.04
CA PRO A 45 8.54 -11.50 5.63
C PRO A 45 8.01 -11.94 4.26
N HIS A 46 6.74 -11.66 3.97
CA HIS A 46 6.10 -12.02 2.71
C HIS A 46 6.47 -11.09 1.56
N LEU A 47 6.75 -9.82 1.86
CA LEU A 47 7.20 -8.84 0.87
C LEU A 47 8.66 -9.08 0.43
N LEU A 48 9.46 -9.75 1.26
CA LEU A 48 10.88 -9.99 1.01
C LEU A 48 11.19 -11.36 0.41
N GLU A 49 10.30 -12.35 0.55
CA GLU A 49 10.53 -13.76 0.18
C GLU A 49 10.86 -13.94 -1.31
N ASP A 50 10.18 -13.21 -2.20
CA ASP A 50 10.30 -13.35 -3.66
C ASP A 50 10.51 -12.02 -4.42
N ASN A 51 10.85 -10.94 -3.71
CA ASN A 51 10.97 -9.59 -4.28
C ASN A 51 12.44 -9.17 -4.47
N LYS A 52 13.03 -9.57 -5.60
CA LYS A 52 14.44 -9.28 -5.90
C LYS A 52 14.76 -7.80 -6.05
N ASP A 53 13.78 -7.02 -6.52
CA ASP A 53 13.95 -5.58 -6.72
C ASP A 53 13.68 -4.78 -5.43
N GLY A 54 13.11 -5.42 -4.41
CA GLY A 54 12.77 -4.80 -3.12
C GLY A 54 11.67 -3.74 -3.20
N LEU A 55 10.99 -3.62 -4.35
CA LEU A 55 9.95 -2.61 -4.58
C LEU A 55 8.58 -3.16 -4.21
N PHE A 56 7.79 -2.39 -3.48
CA PHE A 56 6.42 -2.74 -3.15
C PHE A 56 5.56 -1.48 -3.05
N PHE A 57 4.26 -1.65 -3.27
CA PHE A 57 3.29 -0.57 -3.11
C PHE A 57 2.53 -0.75 -1.80
N VAL A 58 2.28 0.37 -1.13
CA VAL A 58 1.34 0.46 -0.02
C VAL A 58 0.18 1.34 -0.48
N LEU A 59 -1.01 0.75 -0.53
CA LEU A 59 -2.24 1.41 -0.95
C LEU A 59 -3.25 1.35 0.19
N ASN A 60 -4.07 2.39 0.32
CA ASN A 60 -5.23 2.34 1.17
C ASN A 60 -6.38 1.64 0.43
N SER A 61 -7.11 0.76 1.12
CA SER A 61 -8.17 -0.07 0.52
C SER A 61 -9.44 0.71 0.16
N ASP A 62 -9.64 1.90 0.73
CA ASP A 62 -10.78 2.77 0.44
C ASP A 62 -10.52 3.78 -0.69
N ILE A 63 -9.32 3.78 -1.28
CA ILE A 63 -8.96 4.68 -2.39
C ILE A 63 -9.03 3.91 -3.71
N VAL A 64 -10.05 4.22 -4.50
CA VAL A 64 -10.22 3.71 -5.86
C VAL A 64 -9.91 4.82 -6.86
N CYS A 65 -8.78 4.71 -7.56
CA CYS A 65 -8.39 5.63 -8.61
C CYS A 65 -7.48 4.96 -9.64
N HIS A 66 -7.20 5.66 -10.74
CA HIS A 66 -6.19 5.23 -11.70
C HIS A 66 -4.80 5.60 -11.19
N TYR A 67 -3.99 4.59 -10.90
CA TYR A 67 -2.60 4.76 -10.47
C TYR A 67 -1.66 4.60 -11.66
N GLU A 68 -0.77 5.58 -11.85
CA GLU A 68 0.30 5.51 -12.86
C GLU A 68 1.53 4.77 -12.29
N PHE A 69 1.38 3.47 -11.96
CA PHE A 69 2.40 2.68 -11.26
C PHE A 69 3.78 2.71 -11.94
N ASP A 70 3.83 2.62 -13.27
CA ASP A 70 5.09 2.65 -14.03
C ASP A 70 5.88 3.94 -13.79
N LYS A 71 5.19 5.09 -13.79
CA LYS A 71 5.82 6.40 -13.52
C LYS A 71 6.29 6.51 -12.08
N MET A 72 5.56 5.92 -11.14
CA MET A 72 5.96 5.89 -9.73
C MET A 72 7.24 5.07 -9.53
N ILE A 73 7.35 3.91 -10.19
CA ILE A 73 8.55 3.07 -10.17
C ILE A 73 9.73 3.82 -10.80
N GLU A 74 9.53 4.37 -12.00
CA GLU A 74 10.57 5.12 -12.71
C GLU A 74 11.10 6.27 -11.84
N ARG A 75 10.20 7.07 -11.25
CA ARG A 75 10.56 8.18 -10.38
C ARG A 75 11.32 7.71 -9.15
N HIS A 76 10.87 6.64 -8.49
CA HIS A 76 11.52 6.09 -7.32
C HIS A 76 12.95 5.62 -7.63
N GLN A 77 13.12 4.86 -8.72
CA GLN A 77 14.41 4.35 -9.16
C GLN A 77 15.38 5.47 -9.56
N GLN A 78 14.89 6.52 -10.23
CA GLN A 78 15.70 7.68 -10.62
C GLN A 78 16.12 8.54 -9.41
N HIS A 79 15.25 8.69 -8.42
CA HIS A 79 15.49 9.57 -7.28
C HIS A 79 16.36 8.93 -6.19
N GLN A 80 16.33 7.60 -6.08
CA GLN A 80 17.06 6.82 -5.06
C GLN A 80 16.73 7.21 -3.61
N GLY A 81 15.53 7.75 -3.37
CA GLY A 81 15.02 8.02 -2.02
C GLY A 81 14.53 6.75 -1.31
N VAL A 82 14.31 6.82 0.01
CA VAL A 82 13.83 5.68 0.81
C VAL A 82 12.39 5.26 0.44
N ALA A 83 11.58 6.21 0.00
CA ALA A 83 10.20 5.97 -0.46
C ALA A 83 9.77 7.07 -1.45
N THR A 84 8.74 6.77 -2.25
CA THR A 84 8.05 7.73 -3.11
C THR A 84 6.59 7.80 -2.69
N LEU A 85 6.08 9.00 -2.42
CA LEU A 85 4.69 9.23 -2.03
C LEU A 85 3.89 9.85 -3.19
N CYS A 86 2.75 9.25 -3.54
CA CYS A 86 1.79 9.87 -4.45
C CYS A 86 0.95 10.88 -3.67
N VAL A 87 0.99 12.15 -4.06
CA VAL A 87 0.27 13.24 -3.39
C VAL A 87 -0.67 13.95 -4.36
N LYS A 88 -1.70 14.58 -3.82
CA LYS A 88 -2.68 15.36 -4.58
C LYS A 88 -2.88 16.72 -3.92
N GLU A 89 -2.77 17.78 -4.71
CA GLU A 89 -3.17 19.12 -4.27
C GLU A 89 -4.69 19.21 -4.20
N VAL A 90 -5.17 19.78 -3.10
CA VAL A 90 -6.59 19.98 -2.80
C VAL A 90 -6.78 21.37 -2.21
N GLU A 91 -7.97 21.95 -2.39
CA GLU A 91 -8.29 23.29 -1.91
C GLU A 91 -8.36 23.36 -0.38
N ASP A 92 -8.99 22.36 0.26
CA ASP A 92 -9.08 22.24 1.72
C ASP A 92 -8.40 20.94 2.20
N PRO A 93 -7.19 21.04 2.80
CA PRO A 93 -6.45 19.88 3.28
C PRO A 93 -6.82 19.47 4.71
N SER A 94 -7.78 20.11 5.39
CA SER A 94 -8.06 19.92 6.83
C SER A 94 -8.38 18.48 7.26
N LYS A 95 -8.80 17.63 6.31
CA LYS A 95 -9.13 16.21 6.53
C LYS A 95 -7.97 15.25 6.24
N PHE A 96 -6.81 15.76 5.80
CA PHE A 96 -5.71 14.96 5.28
C PHE A 96 -4.39 15.24 6.01
N GLY A 97 -3.44 14.31 5.87
CA GLY A 97 -2.04 14.59 6.19
C GLY A 97 -1.46 15.56 5.17
N VAL A 98 -0.81 16.63 5.64
CA VAL A 98 -0.19 17.64 4.79
C VAL A 98 1.26 17.28 4.52
N VAL A 99 1.68 17.38 3.26
CA VAL A 99 3.07 17.22 2.84
C VAL A 99 3.65 18.60 2.58
N VAL A 100 4.78 18.90 3.22
CA VAL A 100 5.58 20.09 2.92
C VAL A 100 6.72 19.63 2.03
N ALA A 101 6.78 20.19 0.82
CA ALA A 101 7.83 19.91 -0.15
C ALA A 101 8.35 21.22 -0.73
N ASN A 102 9.60 21.21 -1.18
CA ASN A 102 10.17 22.30 -1.96
C ASN A 102 9.68 22.28 -3.42
N GLU A 103 10.10 23.24 -4.24
CA GLU A 103 9.71 23.35 -5.66
C GLU A 103 10.08 22.12 -6.51
N SER A 104 11.02 21.28 -6.04
CA SER A 104 11.44 20.04 -6.70
C SER A 104 10.66 18.81 -6.21
N GLY A 105 9.72 18.96 -5.27
CA GLY A 105 8.93 17.88 -4.69
C GLY A 105 9.68 17.03 -3.67
N GLN A 106 10.70 17.59 -3.01
CA GLN A 106 11.47 16.95 -1.92
C GLN A 106 11.19 17.60 -0.57
#